data_AF-A0A925J6W6-F1
#
_entry.id   AF-A0A925J6W6-F1
#
_cell.length_a   1.000
_cell.length_b   1.000
_cell.length_c   1.000
_cell.angle_alpha   90.00
_cell.angle_beta   90.00
_cell.angle_gamma   90.00
#
_symmetry.space_group_name_H-M   'P 1'
#
loop_
_entity.id
_entity.type
_entity.pdbx_description
1 polymer ?
#
loop_
_entity_poly.entity_id
_entity_poly.type
_entity_poly.pdbx_seq_one_letter_code
_entity_poly.pdbx_strand_id
1 'polypeptide(L)'
;MTSTTDILTGTVKGPGLLPHEYLFITKDNRKNRIGEFVYYEAVIDDETRKIVGTINGRKLVRNLPDVFLADPGIPPSAISSLIGLEGDALEIYEITVETIGYFSRKLNDFVNPRIPPTPGDCIHLASSETLSEMLSPKRICDNGSAHIGSLLTREPGEVPVVLS
;
A
#
# COMPACT_ATOMS: atom_id res chain seq x y z
N MET A 1 -12.63 18.81 0.54
CA MET A 1 -12.31 18.38 -0.84
C MET A 1 -10.81 18.16 -0.91
N THR A 2 -10.35 17.00 -0.45
CA THR A 2 -8.93 16.65 -0.50
C THR A 2 -8.76 15.79 -1.73
N SER A 3 -8.30 16.37 -2.83
CA SER A 3 -7.82 15.61 -3.98
C SER A 3 -6.56 14.88 -3.52
N THR A 4 -6.73 13.62 -3.14
CA THR A 4 -5.69 12.79 -2.55
C THR A 4 -4.90 12.15 -3.69
N THR A 5 -3.87 12.83 -4.19
CA THR A 5 -2.94 12.28 -5.19
C THR A 5 -2.32 10.96 -4.72
N ASP A 6 -2.02 10.05 -5.65
CA ASP A 6 -1.23 8.85 -5.34
C ASP A 6 0.10 9.24 -4.68
N ILE A 7 0.48 8.55 -3.61
CA ILE A 7 1.62 8.95 -2.76
C ILE A 7 2.75 7.94 -2.95
N LEU A 8 3.92 8.40 -3.40
CA LEU A 8 5.14 7.59 -3.38
C LEU A 8 5.43 7.13 -1.94
N THR A 9 5.31 5.83 -1.69
CA THR A 9 5.32 5.27 -0.32
C THR A 9 6.50 4.34 -0.07
N GLY A 10 7.13 3.80 -1.10
CA GLY A 10 8.28 2.92 -0.90
C GLY A 10 8.97 2.48 -2.18
N THR A 11 9.94 1.59 -2.01
CA THR A 11 10.76 1.05 -3.10
C THR A 11 10.80 -0.47 -3.02
N VAL A 12 10.61 -1.14 -4.15
CA VAL A 12 10.60 -2.60 -4.22
C VAL A 12 11.96 -3.15 -3.81
N LYS A 13 11.94 -4.08 -2.86
CA LYS A 13 13.11 -4.84 -2.41
C LYS A 13 13.33 -6.08 -3.27
N GLY A 14 12.24 -6.75 -3.65
CA GLY A 14 12.27 -7.97 -4.44
C GLY A 14 11.05 -8.86 -4.19
N PRO A 15 11.13 -10.14 -4.57
CA PRO A 15 10.02 -11.08 -4.41
C PRO A 15 9.72 -11.39 -2.93
N GLY A 16 8.47 -11.73 -2.65
CA GLY A 16 8.01 -12.22 -1.36
C GLY A 16 8.29 -13.70 -1.14
N LEU A 17 7.67 -14.26 -0.10
CA LEU A 17 7.78 -15.69 0.18
C LEU A 17 6.93 -16.51 -0.80
N LEU A 18 5.73 -16.01 -1.13
CA LEU A 18 4.83 -16.64 -2.07
C LEU A 18 4.98 -16.08 -3.49
N PRO A 19 4.63 -16.84 -4.55
CA PRO A 19 4.83 -16.41 -5.94
C PRO A 19 4.04 -15.16 -6.36
N HIS A 20 2.94 -14.85 -5.67
CA HIS A 20 2.10 -13.68 -5.92
C HIS A 20 2.42 -12.53 -4.96
N GLU A 21 3.52 -12.62 -4.21
CA GLU A 21 3.92 -11.60 -3.26
C GLU A 21 5.20 -10.89 -3.71
N TYR A 22 5.30 -9.63 -3.32
CA TYR A 22 6.54 -8.87 -3.37
C TYR A 22 6.74 -8.09 -2.08
N LEU A 23 7.98 -7.69 -1.85
CA LEU A 23 8.38 -6.91 -0.69
C LEU A 23 8.79 -5.52 -1.15
N PHE A 24 8.35 -4.49 -0.42
CA PHE A 24 8.89 -3.15 -0.56
C PHE A 24 9.36 -2.60 0.78
N ILE A 25 10.27 -1.63 0.71
CA ILE A 25 10.86 -0.97 1.85
C ILE A 25 10.29 0.45 1.95
N THR A 26 9.94 0.85 3.17
CA THR A 26 9.45 2.19 3.48
C THR A 26 9.94 2.68 4.83
N LYS A 27 9.99 4.01 4.98
CA LYS A 27 10.15 4.70 6.27
C LYS A 27 8.80 5.18 6.82
N ASP A 28 7.72 5.12 6.02
CA ASP A 28 6.39 5.54 6.44
C ASP A 28 5.68 4.40 7.19
N ASN A 29 5.63 4.56 8.52
CA ASN A 29 4.94 3.66 9.45
C ASN A 29 3.40 3.86 9.41
N ARG A 30 2.92 5.08 9.16
CA ARG A 30 1.52 5.45 9.43
C ARG A 30 0.58 5.09 8.29
N LYS A 31 1.03 5.20 7.04
CA LYS A 31 0.16 5.05 5.86
C LYS A 31 0.10 3.62 5.31
N ASN A 32 1.11 2.80 5.57
CA ASN A 32 1.23 1.43 5.04
C ASN A 32 0.58 0.41 6.00
N ARG A 33 -0.73 0.53 6.21
CA ARG A 33 -1.51 -0.35 7.09
C ARG A 33 -1.88 -1.66 6.37
N ILE A 34 -2.07 -2.73 7.13
CA ILE A 34 -2.62 -3.99 6.62
C ILE A 34 -4.02 -3.74 6.03
N GLY A 35 -4.29 -4.33 4.87
CA GLY A 35 -5.52 -4.14 4.10
C GLY A 35 -5.53 -2.91 3.20
N GLU A 36 -4.50 -2.06 3.26
CA GLU A 36 -4.37 -0.91 2.38
C GLU A 36 -3.89 -1.33 0.99
N PHE A 37 -4.20 -0.51 -0.01
CA PHE A 37 -3.89 -0.80 -1.41
C PHE A 37 -2.72 0.04 -1.90
N VAL A 38 -1.80 -0.63 -2.57
CA VAL A 38 -0.64 -0.01 -3.22
C VAL A 38 -0.57 -0.48 -4.67
N TYR A 39 0.19 0.24 -5.49
CA TYR A 39 0.45 -0.19 -6.86
C TYR A 39 1.89 0.13 -7.29
N TYR A 40 2.34 -0.62 -8.29
CA TYR A 40 3.48 -0.27 -9.14
C TYR A 40 3.01 -0.13 -10.58
N GLU A 41 3.85 0.50 -11.41
CA GLU A 41 3.59 0.65 -12.83
C GLU A 41 4.34 -0.44 -13.60
N ALA A 42 3.64 -1.07 -14.54
CA ALA A 42 4.22 -2.04 -15.47
C ALA A 42 3.74 -1.73 -16.88
N VAL A 43 4.61 -1.95 -17.88
CA VAL A 43 4.26 -1.80 -19.29
C VAL A 43 3.64 -3.11 -19.79
N ILE A 44 2.41 -3.05 -20.30
CA ILE A 44 1.65 -4.18 -20.82
C ILE A 44 1.06 -3.74 -22.16
N ASP A 45 1.37 -4.46 -23.24
CA ASP A 45 0.90 -4.13 -24.60
C ASP A 45 1.19 -2.66 -24.97
N ASP A 46 2.39 -2.17 -24.66
CA ASP A 46 2.85 -0.79 -24.84
C ASP A 46 2.07 0.28 -24.04
N GLU A 47 1.22 -0.13 -23.10
CA GLU A 47 0.50 0.77 -22.19
C GLU A 47 1.01 0.62 -20.75
N THR A 48 1.24 1.74 -20.07
CA THR A 48 1.54 1.75 -18.64
C THR A 48 0.27 1.42 -17.85
N ARG A 49 0.30 0.33 -17.10
CA ARG A 49 -0.79 -0.15 -16.25
C ARG A 49 -0.37 -0.09 -14.78
N LYS A 50 -1.30 0.33 -13.92
CA LYS A 50 -1.15 0.27 -12.46
C LYS A 50 -1.49 -1.13 -11.98
N ILE A 51 -0.49 -1.91 -11.57
CA ILE A 51 -0.68 -3.23 -10.98
C ILE A 51 -0.89 -3.06 -9.48
N VAL A 52 -2.11 -3.34 -9.04
CA VAL A 52 -2.55 -3.15 -7.66
C VAL A 52 -2.26 -4.40 -6.84
N GLY A 53 -1.93 -4.19 -5.57
CA GLY A 53 -1.86 -5.21 -4.56
C GLY A 53 -2.33 -4.71 -3.19
N THR A 54 -2.57 -5.65 -2.29
CA THR A 54 -2.99 -5.39 -0.90
C THR A 54 -1.84 -5.64 0.05
N ILE A 55 -1.66 -4.75 1.02
CA ILE A 55 -0.69 -4.96 2.10
C ILE A 55 -1.23 -6.05 3.02
N ASN A 56 -0.53 -7.19 3.09
CA ASN A 56 -0.92 -8.32 3.94
C ASN A 56 0.02 -8.53 5.13
N GLY A 57 1.21 -7.93 5.11
CA GLY A 57 2.24 -8.13 6.12
C GLY A 57 3.13 -6.91 6.30
N ARG A 58 3.67 -6.78 7.51
CA ARG A 58 4.60 -5.72 7.86
C ARG A 58 5.61 -6.23 8.88
N LYS A 59 6.88 -5.89 8.66
CA LYS A 59 8.00 -6.28 9.51
C LYS A 59 8.98 -5.12 9.67
N LEU A 60 9.43 -4.87 10.89
CA LEU A 60 10.52 -3.94 11.15
C LEU A 60 11.85 -4.64 10.80
N VAL A 61 12.61 -4.10 9.84
CA VAL A 61 13.89 -4.68 9.40
C VAL A 61 15.11 -3.97 9.95
N ARG A 62 14.95 -2.71 10.39
CA ARG A 62 15.96 -1.99 11.15
C ARG A 62 15.31 -1.42 12.40
N ASN A 63 15.62 -1.98 13.55
CA ASN A 63 15.17 -1.50 14.85
C ASN A 63 16.34 -0.92 15.66
N LEU A 64 16.01 -0.21 16.74
CA LEU A 64 16.97 0.03 17.81
C LEU A 64 17.25 -1.27 18.56
N PRO A 65 18.45 -1.44 19.13
CA PRO A 65 18.77 -2.61 19.96
C PRO A 65 17.77 -2.80 21.10
N ASP A 66 17.35 -4.03 21.32
CA ASP A 66 16.29 -4.39 22.28
C ASP A 66 16.58 -3.89 23.71
N VAL A 67 17.85 -3.82 24.10
CA VAL A 67 18.28 -3.32 25.42
C VAL A 67 17.80 -1.89 25.67
N PHE A 68 17.75 -1.06 24.63
CA PHE A 68 17.26 0.31 24.74
C PHE A 68 15.72 0.39 24.73
N LEU A 69 15.06 -0.62 24.16
CA LEU A 69 13.60 -0.73 24.13
C LEU A 69 13.04 -1.43 25.38
N ALA A 70 13.91 -2.07 26.17
CA ALA A 70 13.54 -2.77 27.40
C ALA A 70 13.07 -1.82 28.52
N ASP A 71 13.45 -0.54 28.46
CA ASP A 71 12.96 0.51 29.35
C ASP A 71 11.92 1.38 28.62
N PRO A 72 10.61 1.21 28.89
CA PRO A 72 9.55 2.00 28.26
C PRO A 72 9.63 3.50 28.54
N GLY A 73 10.39 3.93 29.57
CA GLY A 73 10.57 5.33 29.92
C GLY A 73 11.56 6.07 29.00
N ILE A 74 12.34 5.35 28.19
CA ILE A 74 13.34 5.94 27.30
C ILE A 74 12.78 6.01 25.87
N PRO A 75 12.48 7.21 25.35
CA PRO A 75 11.99 7.32 23.99
C PRO A 75 13.08 6.94 22.97
N PRO A 76 12.74 6.17 21.92
CA PRO A 76 13.65 5.79 20.83
C PRO A 76 14.47 6.94 20.21
N SER A 77 13.88 8.13 20.15
CA SER A 77 14.51 9.34 19.61
C SER A 77 15.71 9.82 20.45
N ALA A 78 15.67 9.63 21.77
CA ALA A 78 16.77 9.98 22.66
C ALA A 78 18.01 9.10 22.43
N ILE A 79 17.80 7.80 22.19
CA ILE A 79 18.86 6.85 21.86
C ILE A 79 19.42 7.13 20.47
N SER A 80 18.55 7.36 19.48
CA SER A 80 18.95 7.61 18.09
C SER A 80 19.92 8.80 17.98
N SER A 81 19.63 9.88 18.71
CA SER A 81 20.51 11.06 18.78
C SER A 81 21.89 10.74 19.37
N LEU A 82 21.97 9.85 20.37
CA LEU A 82 23.24 9.46 21.00
C LEU A 82 24.16 8.66 20.06
N ILE A 83 23.59 7.90 19.13
CA ILE A 83 24.36 7.09 18.17
C ILE A 83 24.56 7.79 16.81
N GLY A 84 24.36 9.11 16.75
CA GLY A 84 24.59 9.92 15.56
C GLY A 84 23.59 9.70 14.44
N LEU A 85 22.41 9.16 14.78
CA LEU A 85 21.31 9.02 13.85
C LEU A 85 20.44 10.29 13.93
N GLU A 86 20.67 11.24 13.02
CA GLU A 86 19.87 12.46 12.96
C GLU A 86 18.51 12.20 12.30
N GLY A 87 17.41 12.50 13.01
CA GLY A 87 16.04 12.48 12.49
C GLY A 87 15.04 11.59 13.25
N ASP A 88 13.75 11.80 12.99
CA ASP A 88 12.60 11.30 13.79
C ASP A 88 12.18 9.83 13.54
N ALA A 89 12.88 9.07 12.69
CA ALA A 89 12.65 7.62 12.59
C ALA A 89 13.72 6.95 11.72
N LEU A 90 14.58 6.16 12.34
CA LEU A 90 15.50 5.29 11.61
C LEU A 90 14.95 3.90 11.31
N GLU A 91 13.70 3.69 11.67
CA GLU A 91 12.99 2.44 11.48
C GLU A 91 12.69 2.24 10.01
N ILE A 92 13.19 1.13 9.49
CA ILE A 92 12.93 0.71 8.12
C ILE A 92 11.96 -0.45 8.21
N TYR A 93 10.86 -0.34 7.47
CA TYR A 93 9.83 -1.36 7.39
C TYR A 93 9.92 -2.09 6.07
N GLU A 94 9.84 -3.40 6.15
CA GLU A 94 9.54 -4.29 5.04
C GLU A 94 8.05 -4.58 5.04
N ILE A 95 7.41 -4.31 3.91
CA ILE A 95 5.99 -4.49 3.71
C ILE A 95 5.81 -5.60 2.69
N THR A 96 4.99 -6.59 3.05
CA THR A 96 4.57 -7.66 2.15
C THR A 96 3.28 -7.26 1.46
N VAL A 97 3.29 -7.37 0.14
CA VAL A 97 2.15 -7.06 -0.71
C VAL A 97 1.78 -8.29 -1.51
N GLU A 98 0.50 -8.62 -1.48
CA GLU A 98 -0.12 -9.64 -2.33
C GLU A 98 -0.66 -8.96 -3.61
N THR A 99 -0.19 -9.41 -4.77
CA THR A 99 -0.55 -8.84 -6.07
C THR A 99 -1.94 -9.30 -6.50
N ILE A 100 -2.81 -8.33 -6.81
CA ILE A 100 -4.14 -8.58 -7.38
C ILE A 100 -4.07 -8.54 -8.91
N GLY A 101 -3.60 -7.42 -9.48
CA GLY A 101 -3.60 -7.18 -10.93
C GLY A 101 -3.95 -5.73 -11.27
N TYR A 102 -4.19 -5.44 -12.55
CA TYR A 102 -4.73 -4.14 -12.96
C TYR A 102 -6.23 -4.22 -13.19
N PHE A 103 -6.94 -3.12 -12.93
CA PHE A 103 -8.37 -3.05 -13.19
C PHE A 103 -8.64 -2.80 -14.68
N SER A 104 -9.37 -3.71 -15.33
CA SER A 104 -9.78 -3.60 -16.73
C SER A 104 -11.19 -3.06 -16.83
N ARG A 105 -11.35 -1.78 -17.22
CA ARG A 105 -12.67 -1.18 -17.47
C ARG A 105 -13.49 -1.89 -18.55
N LYS A 106 -12.84 -2.61 -19.48
CA LYS A 106 -13.53 -3.39 -20.53
C LYS A 106 -14.19 -4.65 -19.97
N LEU A 107 -13.54 -5.32 -19.02
CA LEU A 107 -14.05 -6.52 -18.37
C LEU A 107 -14.79 -6.22 -17.06
N ASN A 108 -14.67 -4.99 -16.58
CA ASN A 108 -15.15 -4.55 -15.29
C ASN A 108 -14.62 -5.40 -14.12
N ASP A 109 -13.38 -5.88 -14.24
CA ASP A 109 -12.75 -6.80 -13.30
C ASP A 109 -11.21 -6.65 -13.33
N PHE A 110 -10.55 -7.22 -12.33
CA PHE A 110 -9.11 -7.28 -12.25
C PHE A 110 -8.54 -8.36 -13.17
N VAL A 111 -7.48 -8.00 -13.90
CA VAL A 111 -6.69 -8.92 -14.72
C VAL A 111 -5.30 -9.00 -14.11
N ASN A 112 -4.87 -10.22 -13.78
CA ASN A 112 -3.52 -10.47 -13.28
C ASN A 112 -2.58 -10.86 -14.42
N PRO A 113 -1.68 -9.96 -14.87
CA PRO A 113 -0.74 -10.25 -15.96
C PRO A 113 0.44 -11.13 -15.53
N ARG A 114 0.57 -11.43 -14.23
CA ARG A 114 1.68 -12.19 -13.62
C ARG A 114 3.07 -11.59 -13.91
N ILE A 115 3.14 -10.27 -14.05
CA ILE A 115 4.38 -9.51 -14.21
C ILE A 115 4.78 -8.98 -12.83
N PRO A 116 5.79 -9.55 -12.15
CA PRO A 116 6.24 -9.03 -10.87
C PRO A 116 6.98 -7.70 -11.04
N PRO A 117 7.04 -6.86 -9.99
CA PRO A 117 7.85 -5.65 -10.04
C PRO A 117 9.36 -5.98 -9.94
N THR A 118 10.19 -5.06 -10.41
CA THR A 118 11.64 -5.15 -10.36
C THR A 118 12.16 -4.53 -9.06
N PRO A 119 13.21 -5.08 -8.42
CA PRO A 119 13.91 -4.38 -7.34
C PRO A 119 14.32 -2.97 -7.75
N GLY A 120 13.94 -1.97 -6.94
CA GLY A 120 14.15 -0.56 -7.25
C GLY A 120 12.92 0.18 -7.76
N ASP A 121 11.86 -0.52 -8.17
CA ASP A 121 10.63 0.13 -8.64
C ASP A 121 9.94 0.93 -7.52
N CYS A 122 9.30 2.03 -7.92
CA CYS A 122 8.54 2.89 -7.02
C CYS A 122 7.18 2.27 -6.70
N ILE A 123 6.86 2.18 -5.40
CA ILE A 123 5.53 1.79 -4.92
C ILE A 123 4.76 3.03 -4.50
N HIS A 124 3.52 3.11 -4.96
CA HIS A 124 2.60 4.20 -4.64
C HIS A 124 1.42 3.69 -3.82
N LEU A 125 1.03 4.46 -2.82
CA LEU A 125 -0.23 4.29 -2.12
C LEU A 125 -1.37 4.76 -3.03
N ALA A 126 -2.36 3.90 -3.25
CA ALA A 126 -3.49 4.23 -4.12
C ALA A 126 -4.36 5.34 -3.48
N SER A 127 -4.72 6.32 -4.30
CA SER A 127 -5.68 7.37 -3.95
C SER A 127 -7.09 6.84 -3.74
N SER A 128 -7.88 7.54 -2.94
CA SER A 128 -9.29 7.21 -2.70
C SER A 128 -10.13 7.27 -3.98
N GLU A 129 -9.77 8.16 -4.90
CA GLU A 129 -10.35 8.23 -6.25
C GLU A 129 -10.04 6.96 -7.05
N THR A 130 -8.77 6.58 -7.13
CA THR A 130 -8.34 5.34 -7.81
C THR A 130 -9.04 4.11 -7.24
N LEU A 131 -9.14 4.01 -5.91
CA LEU A 131 -9.80 2.88 -5.25
C LEU A 131 -11.32 2.86 -5.48
N SER A 132 -11.97 4.02 -5.47
CA SER A 132 -13.41 4.09 -5.74
C SER A 132 -13.75 3.59 -7.14
N GLU A 133 -12.91 3.91 -8.14
CA GLU A 133 -13.11 3.40 -9.51
C GLU A 133 -12.91 1.89 -9.64
N MET A 134 -11.97 1.33 -8.87
CA MET A 134 -11.59 -0.09 -8.97
C MET A 134 -12.49 -1.02 -8.14
N LEU A 135 -12.88 -0.59 -6.94
CA LEU A 135 -13.64 -1.40 -6.00
C LEU A 135 -15.17 -1.31 -6.21
N SER A 136 -15.63 -0.20 -6.79
CA SER A 136 -17.07 0.08 -6.96
C SER A 136 -17.36 0.48 -8.40
N PRO A 137 -17.51 -0.50 -9.31
CA PRO A 137 -17.92 -0.23 -10.69
C PRO A 137 -19.21 0.55 -10.85
N LYS A 138 -20.19 0.28 -9.97
CA LYS A 138 -21.44 1.03 -9.88
C LYS A 138 -21.33 2.10 -8.81
N ARG A 139 -22.03 3.21 -9.02
CA ARG A 139 -22.16 4.29 -8.04
C ARG A 139 -23.36 4.06 -7.14
N ILE A 140 -23.33 4.71 -6.00
CA ILE A 140 -24.49 4.80 -5.11
C ILE A 140 -25.66 5.37 -5.92
N CYS A 141 -26.82 4.71 -5.84
CA CYS A 141 -28.06 5.02 -6.57
C CYS A 141 -28.11 4.60 -8.04
N ASP A 142 -27.10 3.91 -8.58
CA ASP A 142 -27.23 3.27 -9.89
C ASP A 142 -28.25 2.11 -9.83
N ASN A 143 -28.89 1.80 -10.96
CA ASN A 143 -29.87 0.71 -11.01
C ASN A 143 -29.20 -0.65 -10.73
N GLY A 144 -29.76 -1.39 -9.77
CA GLY A 144 -29.17 -2.63 -9.27
C GLY A 144 -27.86 -2.42 -8.50
N SER A 145 -27.64 -1.25 -7.88
CA SER A 145 -26.54 -1.05 -6.96
C SER A 145 -26.95 -1.38 -5.52
N ALA A 146 -26.06 -1.99 -4.75
CA ALA A 146 -26.21 -2.20 -3.31
C ALA A 146 -25.01 -1.61 -2.58
N HIS A 147 -25.23 -0.51 -1.86
CA HIS A 147 -24.19 0.11 -1.02
C HIS A 147 -24.05 -0.65 0.30
N ILE A 148 -22.85 -1.19 0.56
CA ILE A 148 -22.60 -2.05 1.73
C ILE A 148 -21.75 -1.36 2.82
N GLY A 149 -21.12 -0.23 2.51
CA GLY A 149 -20.31 0.52 3.47
C GLY A 149 -19.14 1.26 2.82
N SER A 150 -18.08 1.48 3.59
CA SER A 150 -16.87 2.15 3.11
C SER A 150 -15.63 1.32 3.43
N LEU A 151 -14.55 1.54 2.68
CA LEU A 151 -13.27 0.87 2.90
C LEU A 151 -12.73 1.19 4.30
N LEU A 152 -12.41 0.15 5.09
CA LEU A 152 -12.00 0.27 6.49
C LEU A 152 -10.70 1.06 6.70
N THR A 153 -9.82 1.09 5.70
CA THR A 153 -8.55 1.81 5.78
C THR A 153 -8.70 3.30 5.47
N ARG A 154 -9.90 3.77 5.14
CA ARG A 154 -10.18 5.15 4.77
C ARG A 154 -11.22 5.78 5.68
N GLU A 155 -11.31 7.10 5.63
CA GLU A 155 -12.34 7.80 6.39
C GLU A 155 -13.73 7.35 5.90
N PRO A 156 -14.74 7.28 6.79
CA PRO A 156 -16.09 6.91 6.39
C PRO A 156 -16.62 7.77 5.23
N GLY A 157 -17.09 7.11 4.17
CA GLY A 157 -17.59 7.77 2.95
C GLY A 157 -16.52 8.20 1.94
N GLU A 158 -15.23 8.08 2.27
CA GLU A 158 -14.14 8.47 1.37
C GLU A 158 -13.98 7.50 0.19
N VAL A 159 -14.14 6.20 0.45
CA VAL A 159 -14.18 5.14 -0.57
C VAL A 159 -15.40 4.26 -0.31
N PRO A 160 -16.55 4.55 -0.95
CA PRO A 160 -17.75 3.74 -0.80
C PRO A 160 -17.61 2.40 -1.53
N VAL A 161 -18.13 1.34 -0.93
CA VAL A 161 -18.16 -0.01 -1.50
C VAL A 161 -19.57 -0.33 -1.97
N VAL A 162 -19.72 -0.52 -3.28
CA VAL A 162 -20.99 -0.73 -3.96
C VAL A 162 -20.94 -2.00 -4.80
N LEU A 163 -21.86 -2.93 -4.52
CA LEU A 163 -22.03 -4.17 -5.27
C LEU A 163 -23.03 -3.97 -6.41
N SER A 164 -22.89 -4.77 -7.47
CA SER A 164 -23.66 -4.68 -8.72
C SER A 164 -24.60 -5.84 -8.97
#